data_AF-A0A1K1N831-F1
#
_entry.id   AF-A0A1K1N831-F1
#
_cell.length_a   1.000
_cell.length_b   1.000
_cell.length_c   1.000
_cell.angle_alpha   90.00
_cell.angle_beta   90.00
_cell.angle_gamma   90.00
#
_symmetry.space_group_name_H-M   'P 1'
#
loop_
_entity.id
_entity.type
_entity.pdbx_description
1 polymer ?
#
loop_
_entity_poly.entity_id
_entity_poly.type
_entity_poly.pdbx_seq_one_letter_code
_entity_poly.pdbx_strand_id
1 'polypeptide(L)'
;MKTKNFAALIAAISIAASVAAVPASASSSTVYSTTIEGIKVTSFEKYLVMESNSVVPNASFSFTIAAGEAVAGTDTTLPILAGVGTPKFLLKSVTDGMEAGDEKTLKTNDNDGTASEATVNFTSADTDNTAVTIAEGDIGEGKTVKFDTPANNTDEKYAQKKIAIDFSDIVFTEPGVYRYVITEADAAATQAAGVTNDADNTRVLDVVVSDTSSASQQKLSITNYLLHDSIANTPVKDSSGTNATIADKSTGFTNQYESYDLQFSKQVTGNQGSRDKFFKFDISITNAKGSEITVLGQGTTFLAAPTKSTTTSYEETDMNAANTKDDNTTRDGQQLTADADGNITATFYIRNGQSVKLLGLPAGAKYTVTETEEDYTPSVNATEANTGDVAVNGNNNGITDQDTGIKGDTNATFTNTRNGNIPTGVISTVAGSAGIAAVGLVGVIFGVICVKKKKSEEE
;
A
#
# COMPACT_ATOMS: atom_id res chain seq x y z
N MET A 1 12.77 -34.71 -108.57
CA MET A 1 11.48 -34.25 -109.13
C MET A 1 10.42 -34.41 -108.04
N LYS A 2 9.91 -33.28 -107.51
CA LYS A 2 8.57 -33.00 -106.94
C LYS A 2 7.89 -34.02 -105.98
N THR A 3 7.76 -33.71 -104.67
CA THR A 3 6.54 -33.21 -103.92
C THR A 3 5.41 -34.25 -103.74
N LYS A 4 4.64 -34.37 -102.64
CA LYS A 4 4.38 -33.56 -101.43
C LYS A 4 3.47 -34.35 -100.46
N ASN A 5 3.45 -33.90 -99.21
CA ASN A 5 2.38 -33.88 -98.20
C ASN A 5 2.24 -35.07 -97.21
N PHE A 6 2.30 -34.66 -95.94
CA PHE A 6 2.25 -35.43 -94.71
C PHE A 6 1.24 -34.74 -93.78
N ALA A 7 0.42 -35.50 -93.07
CA ALA A 7 -0.04 -35.17 -91.72
C ALA A 7 -0.66 -36.44 -91.12
N ALA A 8 0.00 -36.97 -90.09
CA ALA A 8 -0.38 -38.18 -89.38
C ALA A 8 -0.93 -37.80 -88.00
N LEU A 9 -2.02 -38.46 -87.60
CA LEU A 9 -2.51 -38.49 -86.22
C LEU A 9 -3.08 -39.90 -85.98
N ILE A 10 -2.36 -40.73 -85.21
CA ILE A 10 -2.89 -42.00 -84.68
C ILE A 10 -2.43 -42.15 -83.22
N ALA A 11 -3.44 -42.47 -82.40
CA ALA A 11 -3.53 -43.10 -81.08
C ALA A 11 -2.27 -43.75 -80.46
N ALA A 12 -2.25 -43.83 -79.12
CA ALA A 12 -2.56 -45.09 -78.41
C ALA A 12 -2.04 -45.16 -76.95
N ILE A 13 -2.96 -45.58 -76.06
CA ILE A 13 -2.81 -46.65 -75.05
C ILE A 13 -1.93 -46.42 -73.80
N SER A 14 -2.63 -46.50 -72.68
CA SER A 14 -2.23 -46.64 -71.28
C SER A 14 -1.23 -47.77 -71.00
N ILE A 15 -0.16 -47.45 -70.27
CA ILE A 15 0.68 -48.41 -69.53
C ILE A 15 0.83 -47.89 -68.10
N ALA A 16 0.51 -48.77 -67.13
CA ALA A 16 0.73 -48.58 -65.71
C ALA A 16 2.22 -48.52 -65.39
N ALA A 17 2.65 -47.48 -64.66
CA ALA A 17 3.97 -47.38 -64.07
C ALA A 17 3.87 -47.56 -62.55
N SER A 18 4.45 -48.65 -62.05
CA SER A 18 4.72 -48.93 -60.65
C SER A 18 5.60 -47.83 -60.04
N VAL A 19 5.01 -47.00 -59.17
CA VAL A 19 5.78 -46.11 -58.30
C VAL A 19 6.32 -46.99 -57.16
N ALA A 20 7.63 -47.24 -57.19
CA ALA A 20 8.34 -47.82 -56.06
C ALA A 20 8.08 -46.94 -54.83
N ALA A 21 7.44 -47.51 -53.81
CA ALA A 21 7.38 -46.90 -52.49
C ALA A 21 8.82 -46.86 -51.97
N VAL A 22 9.44 -45.68 -52.03
CA VAL A 22 10.62 -45.38 -51.22
C VAL A 22 10.13 -45.42 -49.78
N PRO A 23 10.60 -46.34 -48.91
CA PRO A 23 10.32 -46.19 -47.50
C PRO A 23 10.97 -44.88 -47.07
N ALA A 24 10.15 -43.88 -46.78
CA ALA A 24 10.58 -42.72 -46.01
C ALA A 24 10.99 -43.28 -44.65
N SER A 25 12.27 -43.62 -44.53
CA SER A 25 12.89 -43.85 -43.25
C SER A 25 12.85 -42.50 -42.55
N ALA A 26 11.84 -42.30 -41.70
CA ALA A 26 11.87 -41.21 -40.74
C ALA A 26 13.13 -41.42 -39.92
N SER A 27 14.18 -40.66 -40.23
CA SER A 27 15.37 -40.58 -39.38
C SER A 27 14.87 -40.00 -38.06
N SER A 28 14.68 -40.85 -37.06
CA SER A 28 14.39 -40.40 -35.69
C SER A 28 15.55 -39.50 -35.27
N SER A 29 15.30 -38.21 -35.11
CA SER A 29 16.27 -37.32 -34.47
C SER A 29 16.56 -37.90 -33.09
N THR A 30 17.83 -38.20 -32.81
CA THR A 30 18.27 -38.67 -31.49
C THR A 30 18.45 -37.53 -30.49
N VAL A 31 18.14 -36.28 -30.88
CA VAL A 31 18.29 -35.06 -30.09
C VAL A 31 16.93 -34.37 -29.96
N TYR A 32 16.61 -33.89 -28.77
CA TYR A 32 15.43 -33.08 -28.48
C TYR A 32 15.36 -31.83 -29.38
N SER A 33 14.14 -31.47 -29.78
CA SER A 33 13.83 -30.19 -30.43
C SER A 33 14.35 -29.01 -29.59
N THR A 34 14.92 -28.00 -30.26
CA THR A 34 15.33 -26.74 -29.60
C THR A 34 14.13 -25.87 -29.19
N THR A 35 12.93 -26.19 -29.69
CA THR A 35 11.69 -25.53 -29.30
C THR A 35 11.01 -26.31 -28.19
N ILE A 36 10.80 -25.65 -27.05
CA ILE A 36 10.05 -26.17 -25.90
C ILE A 36 8.54 -26.02 -26.10
N GLU A 37 7.76 -27.04 -25.75
CA GLU A 37 6.28 -27.01 -25.71
C GLU A 37 5.75 -26.67 -24.31
N GLY A 38 4.44 -26.51 -24.17
CA GLY A 38 3.78 -26.16 -22.90
C GLY A 38 3.60 -24.65 -22.69
N ILE A 39 3.03 -24.29 -21.54
CA ILE A 39 2.89 -22.89 -21.13
C ILE A 39 4.27 -22.38 -20.71
N LYS A 40 4.74 -21.32 -21.36
CA LYS A 40 6.10 -20.78 -21.18
C LYS A 40 6.15 -19.56 -20.26
N VAL A 41 4.98 -19.14 -19.78
CA VAL A 41 4.83 -17.98 -18.91
C VAL A 41 4.29 -18.46 -17.58
N THR A 42 4.93 -18.03 -16.50
CA THR A 42 4.43 -18.18 -15.14
C THR A 42 4.36 -16.82 -14.46
N SER A 43 3.79 -16.76 -13.26
CA SER A 43 3.71 -15.52 -12.50
C SER A 43 3.83 -15.75 -11.00
N PHE A 44 4.22 -14.70 -10.29
CA PHE A 44 4.14 -14.60 -8.84
C PHE A 44 3.48 -13.28 -8.45
N GLU A 45 3.03 -13.21 -7.21
CA GLU A 45 2.31 -12.07 -6.67
C GLU A 45 3.20 -11.21 -5.77
N LYS A 46 3.00 -9.91 -5.81
CA LYS A 46 3.57 -8.94 -4.87
C LYS A 46 2.44 -8.38 -4.04
N TYR A 47 2.59 -8.48 -2.72
CA TYR A 47 1.70 -7.87 -1.76
C TYR A 47 2.40 -6.74 -1.00
N LEU A 48 1.65 -5.66 -0.77
CA LEU A 48 1.96 -4.61 0.18
C LEU A 48 0.81 -4.53 1.18
N VAL A 49 1.04 -5.03 2.39
CA VAL A 49 0.07 -5.08 3.50
C VAL A 49 0.19 -3.79 4.32
N MET A 50 -0.93 -3.28 4.82
CA MET A 50 -1.02 -2.00 5.55
C MET A 50 -2.28 -1.94 6.41
N GLU A 51 -2.36 -0.97 7.34
CA GLU A 51 -3.58 -0.70 8.09
C GLU A 51 -4.76 -0.32 7.17
N SER A 52 -5.98 -0.68 7.55
CA SER A 52 -7.21 -0.59 6.75
C SER A 52 -7.57 0.84 6.34
N ASN A 53 -7.24 1.81 7.20
CA ASN A 53 -7.40 3.24 6.99
C ASN A 53 -6.22 3.90 6.26
N SER A 54 -5.11 3.18 6.02
CA SER A 54 -3.94 3.71 5.30
C SER A 54 -4.26 3.99 3.83
N VAL A 55 -3.53 4.89 3.18
CA VAL A 55 -3.54 5.01 1.72
C VAL A 55 -2.36 4.23 1.17
N VAL A 56 -2.54 3.53 0.03
CA VAL A 56 -1.42 2.84 -0.63
C VAL A 56 -0.30 3.85 -0.92
N PRO A 57 0.92 3.64 -0.38
CA PRO A 57 2.02 4.57 -0.62
C PRO A 57 2.56 4.40 -2.04
N ASN A 58 3.21 5.44 -2.54
CA ASN A 58 4.02 5.40 -3.74
C ASN A 58 5.34 4.64 -3.47
N ALA A 59 5.25 3.32 -3.47
CA ALA A 59 6.35 2.39 -3.18
C ALA A 59 6.81 1.65 -4.44
N SER A 60 8.10 1.33 -4.52
CA SER A 60 8.68 0.63 -5.68
C SER A 60 9.51 -0.56 -5.22
N PHE A 61 9.37 -1.71 -5.89
CA PHE A 61 10.09 -2.94 -5.56
C PHE A 61 10.71 -3.53 -6.82
N SER A 62 11.98 -3.91 -6.75
CA SER A 62 12.71 -4.47 -7.90
C SER A 62 13.03 -5.94 -7.69
N PHE A 63 12.94 -6.71 -8.77
CA PHE A 63 13.15 -8.15 -8.80
C PHE A 63 14.18 -8.54 -9.85
N THR A 64 15.02 -9.49 -9.50
CA THR A 64 15.93 -10.18 -10.41
C THR A 64 15.61 -11.67 -10.44
N ILE A 65 15.98 -12.35 -11.52
CA ILE A 65 15.93 -13.81 -11.62
C ILE A 65 17.24 -14.36 -12.15
N ALA A 66 17.79 -15.35 -11.45
CA ALA A 66 19.05 -16.00 -11.80
C ALA A 66 18.91 -17.53 -11.77
N ALA A 67 19.85 -18.22 -12.43
CA ALA A 67 19.97 -19.67 -12.28
C ALA A 67 20.29 -20.04 -10.82
N GLY A 68 19.56 -21.00 -10.27
CA GLY A 68 19.90 -21.59 -8.98
C GLY A 68 20.99 -22.65 -9.11
N GLU A 69 21.53 -23.05 -7.96
CA GLU A 69 22.56 -24.09 -7.90
C GLU A 69 21.97 -25.49 -8.14
N ALA A 70 22.74 -26.34 -8.82
CA ALA A 70 22.38 -27.74 -8.99
C ALA A 70 22.48 -28.51 -7.66
N VAL A 71 21.56 -29.44 -7.44
CA VAL A 71 21.56 -30.31 -6.27
C VAL A 71 21.56 -31.75 -6.72
N ALA A 72 22.52 -32.53 -6.25
CA ALA A 72 22.59 -33.95 -6.56
C ALA A 72 21.36 -34.69 -6.01
N GLY A 73 20.75 -35.52 -6.85
CA GLY A 73 19.67 -36.40 -6.42
C GLY A 73 20.19 -37.45 -5.43
N THR A 74 19.33 -37.88 -4.53
CA THR A 74 19.60 -39.00 -3.61
C THR A 74 18.81 -40.23 -4.04
N ASP A 75 18.88 -41.33 -3.28
CA ASP A 75 18.04 -42.51 -3.54
C ASP A 75 16.54 -42.18 -3.47
N THR A 76 16.17 -41.17 -2.68
CA THR A 76 14.76 -40.78 -2.44
C THR A 76 14.36 -39.46 -3.09
N THR A 77 15.28 -38.71 -3.71
CA THR A 77 15.00 -37.38 -4.28
C THR A 77 15.51 -37.25 -5.72
N LEU A 78 14.80 -36.48 -6.54
CA LEU A 78 15.22 -36.16 -7.89
C LEU A 78 16.41 -35.18 -7.85
N PRO A 79 17.35 -35.28 -8.81
CA PRO A 79 18.34 -34.23 -9.00
C PRO A 79 17.66 -32.93 -9.42
N ILE A 80 18.21 -31.81 -8.95
CA ILE A 80 17.84 -30.48 -9.42
C ILE A 80 18.97 -29.98 -10.31
N LEU A 81 18.60 -29.55 -11.51
CA LEU A 81 19.50 -28.94 -12.47
C LEU A 81 19.58 -27.45 -12.21
N ALA A 82 20.76 -26.88 -12.42
CA ALA A 82 20.90 -25.44 -12.45
C ALA A 82 20.03 -24.85 -13.57
N GLY A 83 19.42 -23.71 -13.30
CA GLY A 83 18.65 -22.98 -14.32
C GLY A 83 19.50 -22.69 -15.55
N VAL A 84 18.89 -22.79 -16.72
CA VAL A 84 19.55 -22.50 -18.01
C VAL A 84 19.06 -21.17 -18.58
N GLY A 85 19.97 -20.43 -19.19
CA GLY A 85 19.68 -19.08 -19.70
C GLY A 85 19.20 -18.11 -18.61
N THR A 86 18.66 -16.97 -19.04
CA THR A 86 18.07 -15.97 -18.14
C THR A 86 16.66 -15.67 -18.62
N PRO A 87 15.61 -16.18 -17.95
CA PRO A 87 14.25 -15.85 -18.30
C PRO A 87 14.00 -14.35 -18.10
N LYS A 88 12.98 -13.82 -18.78
CA LYS A 88 12.71 -12.38 -18.77
C LYS A 88 11.40 -12.10 -18.06
N PHE A 89 11.32 -11.00 -17.33
CA PHE A 89 10.05 -10.50 -16.85
C PHE A 89 9.24 -9.89 -17.99
N LEU A 90 7.93 -10.12 -17.99
CA LEU A 90 6.98 -9.45 -18.86
C LEU A 90 6.46 -8.20 -18.16
N LEU A 91 6.59 -7.05 -18.80
CA LEU A 91 6.39 -5.77 -18.15
C LEU A 91 4.99 -5.16 -18.40
N LYS A 92 4.17 -5.61 -19.38
CA LYS A 92 2.87 -4.96 -19.74
C LYS A 92 1.68 -5.91 -19.96
N SER A 93 0.48 -5.34 -19.87
CA SER A 93 -0.87 -5.95 -19.88
C SER A 93 -1.09 -7.04 -20.92
N VAL A 94 -1.41 -8.24 -20.43
CA VAL A 94 -2.06 -9.27 -21.23
C VAL A 94 -3.54 -8.91 -21.33
N THR A 95 -3.97 -8.34 -22.46
CA THR A 95 -5.39 -8.32 -22.81
C THR A 95 -5.69 -9.55 -23.65
N ASP A 96 -6.45 -10.45 -23.02
CA ASP A 96 -7.30 -11.53 -23.51
C ASP A 96 -6.74 -12.55 -24.52
N GLY A 97 -6.77 -13.82 -24.11
CA GLY A 97 -6.41 -14.94 -24.96
C GLY A 97 -5.81 -16.17 -24.29
N MET A 98 -5.80 -16.32 -22.96
CA MET A 98 -5.60 -17.63 -22.32
C MET A 98 -6.38 -17.74 -21.02
N GLU A 99 -7.38 -18.62 -21.01
CA GLU A 99 -8.05 -19.11 -19.83
C GLU A 99 -7.12 -20.06 -19.05
N ALA A 100 -6.88 -19.72 -17.79
CA ALA A 100 -7.24 -20.62 -16.71
C ALA A 100 -7.93 -19.80 -15.61
N GLY A 101 -9.27 -19.82 -15.61
CA GLY A 101 -10.13 -19.47 -14.49
C GLY A 101 -10.18 -18.00 -14.12
N ASP A 102 -10.66 -17.17 -15.04
CA ASP A 102 -11.26 -15.85 -14.84
C ASP A 102 -10.69 -14.98 -13.68
N GLU A 103 -9.75 -14.10 -14.02
CA GLU A 103 -9.30 -13.01 -13.13
C GLU A 103 -9.63 -11.63 -13.74
N LYS A 104 -10.62 -10.98 -13.12
CA LYS A 104 -11.14 -9.64 -13.43
C LYS A 104 -10.02 -8.59 -13.39
N THR A 105 -9.66 -8.05 -14.57
CA THR A 105 -8.77 -6.87 -14.79
C THR A 105 -7.52 -6.83 -13.91
N LEU A 106 -6.52 -7.62 -14.30
CA LEU A 106 -5.20 -7.63 -13.68
C LEU A 106 -4.43 -6.33 -14.02
N LYS A 107 -4.08 -5.56 -12.98
CA LYS A 107 -3.11 -4.46 -13.07
C LYS A 107 -1.71 -5.07 -13.21
N THR A 108 -1.27 -5.22 -14.44
CA THR A 108 0.10 -5.65 -14.76
C THR A 108 1.10 -4.57 -14.40
N ASN A 109 2.37 -4.99 -14.28
CA ASN A 109 3.56 -4.17 -14.12
C ASN A 109 3.53 -2.87 -14.97
N ASP A 110 4.16 -1.80 -14.48
CA ASP A 110 4.03 -0.44 -15.02
C ASP A 110 4.96 -0.14 -16.22
N ASN A 111 5.72 -1.13 -16.70
CA ASN A 111 6.79 -0.94 -17.68
C ASN A 111 6.43 -1.55 -19.06
N ASP A 112 6.98 -1.06 -20.17
CA ASP A 112 6.69 -1.63 -21.50
C ASP A 112 7.85 -2.53 -21.97
N GLY A 113 7.63 -3.84 -22.17
CA GLY A 113 8.62 -4.76 -22.79
C GLY A 113 8.97 -6.04 -22.02
N THR A 114 10.15 -6.59 -22.31
CA THR A 114 10.78 -7.70 -21.55
C THR A 114 12.12 -7.26 -20.99
N ALA A 115 12.47 -7.64 -19.76
CA ALA A 115 13.76 -7.32 -19.15
C ALA A 115 14.25 -8.41 -18.18
N SER A 116 15.55 -8.41 -17.88
CA SER A 116 16.16 -9.27 -16.86
C SER A 116 15.88 -8.81 -15.42
N GLU A 117 15.33 -7.62 -15.27
CA GLU A 117 14.90 -7.03 -14.00
C GLU A 117 13.46 -6.54 -14.14
N ALA A 118 12.66 -6.71 -13.09
CA ALA A 118 11.33 -6.10 -13.00
C ALA A 118 11.33 -5.03 -11.92
N THR A 119 10.62 -3.94 -12.16
CA THR A 119 10.28 -2.97 -11.11
C THR A 119 8.77 -2.84 -11.06
N VAL A 120 8.20 -2.96 -9.87
CA VAL A 120 6.77 -2.91 -9.60
C VAL A 120 6.50 -1.70 -8.73
N ASN A 121 5.62 -0.79 -9.16
CA ASN A 121 5.23 0.35 -8.34
C ASN A 121 3.80 0.17 -7.82
N PHE A 122 3.64 0.54 -6.56
CA PHE A 122 2.35 0.77 -5.93
C PHE A 122 2.08 2.26 -5.90
N THR A 123 0.82 2.64 -6.05
CA THR A 123 0.34 4.02 -5.98
C THR A 123 -1.01 4.06 -5.29
N SER A 124 -1.45 5.25 -4.87
CA SER A 124 -2.80 5.46 -4.31
C SER A 124 -3.96 5.12 -5.26
N ALA A 125 -3.69 4.98 -6.56
CA ALA A 125 -4.67 4.53 -7.54
C ALA A 125 -4.81 2.99 -7.57
N ASP A 126 -3.92 2.26 -6.91
CA ASP A 126 -4.04 0.82 -6.76
C ASP A 126 -5.23 0.48 -5.85
N THR A 127 -6.00 -0.52 -6.29
CA THR A 127 -7.24 -0.88 -5.62
C THR A 127 -6.88 -1.78 -4.45
N ASP A 128 -7.18 -1.31 -3.26
CA ASP A 128 -7.09 -2.08 -2.03
C ASP A 128 -8.03 -3.29 -2.11
N ASN A 129 -7.49 -4.49 -1.91
CA ASN A 129 -8.34 -5.64 -1.64
C ASN A 129 -8.63 -5.65 -0.13
N THR A 130 -9.85 -5.24 0.24
CA THR A 130 -10.34 -5.37 1.61
C THR A 130 -10.48 -6.85 1.92
N ALA A 131 -9.48 -7.42 2.61
CA ALA A 131 -9.50 -8.72 3.27
C ALA A 131 -10.44 -9.74 2.61
N VAL A 132 -10.08 -10.24 1.42
CA VAL A 132 -10.61 -11.55 1.04
C VAL A 132 -9.89 -12.52 1.96
N THR A 133 -10.61 -13.01 2.99
CA THR A 133 -10.24 -14.19 3.76
C THR A 133 -9.64 -15.20 2.80
N ILE A 134 -8.32 -15.37 2.83
CA ILE A 134 -7.73 -16.62 2.36
C ILE A 134 -8.24 -17.63 3.36
N ALA A 135 -9.18 -18.46 2.94
CA ALA A 135 -9.95 -19.30 3.85
C ALA A 135 -9.00 -20.18 4.65
N GLU A 136 -9.34 -20.50 5.89
CA GLU A 136 -8.54 -21.42 6.72
C GLU A 136 -8.30 -22.80 6.06
N GLY A 137 -9.11 -23.15 5.04
CA GLY A 137 -8.92 -24.33 4.19
C GLY A 137 -7.78 -24.23 3.17
N ASP A 138 -7.24 -23.04 2.93
CA ASP A 138 -6.09 -22.76 2.05
C ASP A 138 -4.77 -22.59 2.84
N ILE A 139 -4.82 -22.70 4.18
CA ILE A 139 -3.63 -22.70 5.06
C ILE A 139 -2.94 -24.08 5.05
N GLY A 140 -3.04 -24.78 3.91
CA GLY A 140 -2.34 -26.00 3.57
C GLY A 140 -1.35 -25.76 2.44
N GLU A 141 -0.07 -25.60 2.83
CA GLU A 141 1.15 -25.82 2.03
C GLU A 141 1.67 -24.75 1.07
N GLY A 142 1.09 -23.55 0.98
CA GLY A 142 1.72 -22.47 0.22
C GLY A 142 1.48 -21.10 0.82
N LYS A 143 2.52 -20.43 1.33
CA LYS A 143 2.39 -19.23 2.18
C LYS A 143 1.47 -18.17 1.54
N THR A 144 0.43 -17.86 2.30
CA THR A 144 -0.59 -16.83 2.10
C THR A 144 0.02 -15.44 2.33
N VAL A 145 -0.73 -14.38 1.98
CA VAL A 145 -0.41 -13.00 2.41
C VAL A 145 -0.10 -13.00 3.91
N LYS A 146 1.11 -12.54 4.27
CA LYS A 146 1.53 -12.42 5.68
C LYS A 146 0.95 -11.12 6.25
N PHE A 147 -0.09 -11.24 7.07
CA PHE A 147 -0.59 -10.16 7.92
C PHE A 147 0.15 -10.18 9.26
N ASP A 148 0.39 -9.03 9.88
CA ASP A 148 1.06 -8.97 11.19
C ASP A 148 0.16 -9.56 12.29
N THR A 149 -1.17 -9.46 12.12
CA THR A 149 -2.13 -10.13 13.01
C THR A 149 -2.82 -11.31 12.32
N PRO A 150 -2.61 -12.55 12.81
CA PRO A 150 -3.23 -13.72 12.21
C PRO A 150 -4.74 -13.83 12.56
N ALA A 151 -5.54 -14.12 11.52
CA ALA A 151 -6.99 -14.44 11.49
C ALA A 151 -8.00 -13.27 11.54
N ASN A 152 -8.92 -13.25 10.55
CA ASN A 152 -10.05 -12.31 10.41
C ASN A 152 -9.71 -10.86 10.72
N ASN A 153 -8.59 -10.39 10.18
CA ASN A 153 -8.16 -9.03 10.44
C ASN A 153 -8.97 -8.04 9.58
N THR A 154 -9.83 -7.26 10.23
CA THR A 154 -10.52 -6.11 9.62
C THR A 154 -9.66 -4.84 9.63
N ASP A 155 -8.55 -4.87 10.35
CA ASP A 155 -7.70 -3.73 10.65
C ASP A 155 -6.54 -3.64 9.67
N GLU A 156 -6.16 -4.69 8.94
CA GLU A 156 -5.21 -4.65 7.81
C GLU A 156 -5.91 -4.86 6.45
N LYS A 157 -5.29 -4.33 5.40
CA LYS A 157 -5.63 -4.53 3.98
C LYS A 157 -4.34 -4.72 3.18
N TYR A 158 -4.48 -4.98 1.88
CA TYR A 158 -3.32 -5.03 1.00
C TYR A 158 -3.61 -4.51 -0.41
N ALA A 159 -2.55 -4.00 -1.04
CA ALA A 159 -2.47 -3.83 -2.48
C ALA A 159 -1.72 -5.02 -3.11
N GLN A 160 -2.11 -5.43 -4.32
CA GLN A 160 -1.53 -6.59 -5.02
C GLN A 160 -1.13 -6.23 -6.44
N LYS A 161 0.00 -6.80 -6.89
CA LYS A 161 0.45 -6.77 -8.29
C LYS A 161 0.93 -8.15 -8.70
N LYS A 162 0.70 -8.51 -9.95
CA LYS A 162 1.14 -9.77 -10.55
C LYS A 162 2.34 -9.54 -11.46
N ILE A 163 3.37 -10.36 -11.31
CA ILE A 163 4.62 -10.28 -12.06
C ILE A 163 4.77 -11.56 -12.87
N ALA A 164 4.85 -11.43 -14.19
CA ALA A 164 4.98 -12.58 -15.09
C ALA A 164 6.44 -12.77 -15.55
N ILE A 165 6.84 -14.02 -15.74
CA ILE A 165 8.16 -14.46 -16.17
C ILE A 165 8.00 -15.32 -17.41
N ASP A 166 8.72 -14.98 -18.47
CA ASP A 166 8.72 -15.63 -19.77
C ASP A 166 9.98 -16.50 -19.98
N PHE A 167 9.73 -17.77 -20.29
CA PHE A 167 10.72 -18.79 -20.62
C PHE A 167 10.79 -19.08 -22.12
N SER A 168 10.13 -18.29 -22.97
CA SER A 168 10.04 -18.55 -24.42
C SER A 168 11.39 -18.61 -25.15
N ASP A 169 12.37 -17.85 -24.66
CA ASP A 169 13.74 -17.81 -25.19
C ASP A 169 14.67 -18.85 -24.55
N ILE A 170 14.18 -19.65 -23.59
CA ILE A 170 14.97 -20.64 -22.87
C ILE A 170 14.98 -21.96 -23.62
N VAL A 171 16.18 -22.50 -23.84
CA VAL A 171 16.40 -23.78 -24.53
C VAL A 171 16.79 -24.84 -23.52
N PHE A 172 15.86 -25.73 -23.19
CA PHE A 172 16.12 -26.90 -22.37
C PHE A 172 16.62 -28.05 -23.25
N THR A 173 17.65 -28.77 -22.82
CA THR A 173 18.29 -29.83 -23.60
C THR A 173 17.99 -31.24 -23.10
N GLU A 174 17.43 -31.38 -21.90
CA GLU A 174 17.05 -32.65 -21.29
C GLU A 174 15.87 -32.48 -20.33
N PRO A 175 15.08 -33.54 -20.06
CA PRO A 175 14.05 -33.49 -19.03
C PRO A 175 14.67 -33.37 -17.63
N GLY A 176 14.01 -32.63 -16.75
CA GLY A 176 14.50 -32.39 -15.39
C GLY A 176 13.78 -31.25 -14.68
N VAL A 177 14.18 -31.01 -13.44
CA VAL A 177 13.74 -29.87 -12.64
C VAL A 177 14.83 -28.81 -12.70
N TYR A 178 14.55 -27.70 -13.37
CA TYR A 178 15.48 -26.59 -13.54
C TYR A 178 15.15 -25.49 -12.53
N ARG A 179 16.12 -25.16 -11.69
CA ARG A 179 15.91 -24.22 -10.58
C ARG A 179 16.38 -22.82 -10.91
N TYR A 180 15.54 -21.85 -10.59
CA TYR A 180 15.84 -20.42 -10.64
C TYR A 180 15.60 -19.80 -9.25
N VAL A 181 16.28 -18.70 -8.98
CA VAL A 181 16.10 -17.92 -7.75
C VAL A 181 15.64 -16.53 -8.15
N ILE A 182 14.48 -16.14 -7.65
CA ILE A 182 13.93 -14.79 -7.76
C ILE A 182 14.36 -14.04 -6.49
N THR A 183 14.93 -12.86 -6.65
CA THR A 183 15.38 -12.03 -5.52
C THR A 183 14.69 -10.68 -5.59
N GLU A 184 13.99 -10.31 -4.52
CA GLU A 184 13.58 -8.94 -4.25
C GLU A 184 14.79 -8.14 -3.79
N ALA A 185 15.08 -7.03 -4.45
CA ALA A 185 16.18 -6.16 -4.05
C ALA A 185 15.92 -5.59 -2.65
N ASP A 186 17.00 -5.36 -1.89
CA ASP A 186 16.91 -4.64 -0.62
C ASP A 186 16.27 -3.26 -0.84
N ALA A 187 15.60 -2.76 0.20
CA ALA A 187 14.94 -1.46 0.16
C ALA A 187 15.93 -0.38 -0.30
N ALA A 188 15.64 0.24 -1.44
CA ALA A 188 16.45 1.32 -1.96
C ALA A 188 16.40 2.53 -1.01
N ALA A 189 17.41 3.39 -1.02
CA ALA A 189 17.36 4.67 -0.29
C ALA A 189 16.18 5.57 -0.74
N THR A 190 15.57 5.24 -1.88
CA THR A 190 14.39 5.92 -2.43
C THR A 190 13.07 5.23 -2.09
N GLN A 191 13.08 4.16 -1.30
CA GLN A 191 11.87 3.47 -0.85
C GLN A 191 10.94 4.43 -0.11
N ALA A 192 9.63 4.20 -0.23
CA ALA A 192 8.66 4.92 0.58
C ALA A 192 8.92 4.70 2.08
N ALA A 193 8.77 5.76 2.88
CA ALA A 193 8.89 5.68 4.32
C ALA A 193 7.82 4.73 4.91
N GLY A 194 8.09 4.12 6.06
CA GLY A 194 7.18 3.15 6.69
C GLY A 194 7.09 1.79 5.97
N VAL A 195 7.76 1.61 4.83
CA VAL A 195 7.78 0.32 4.12
C VAL A 195 8.88 -0.59 4.64
N THR A 196 8.53 -1.84 4.90
CA THR A 196 9.47 -2.92 5.25
C THR A 196 9.34 -4.05 4.23
N ASN A 197 10.47 -4.48 3.66
CA ASN A 197 10.50 -5.61 2.72
C ASN A 197 10.21 -6.93 3.43
N ASP A 198 9.81 -7.95 2.66
CA ASP A 198 9.67 -9.32 3.13
C ASP A 198 10.97 -9.75 3.79
N ALA A 199 10.86 -10.33 4.99
CA ALA A 199 12.02 -10.84 5.71
C ALA A 199 12.78 -11.90 4.90
N ASP A 200 12.06 -12.66 4.08
CA ASP A 200 12.63 -13.59 3.10
C ASP A 200 12.65 -12.90 1.73
N ASN A 201 13.78 -12.31 1.34
CA ASN A 201 13.91 -11.58 0.07
C ASN A 201 14.15 -12.48 -1.16
N THR A 202 14.08 -13.81 -1.01
CA THR A 202 14.23 -14.75 -2.13
C THR A 202 13.08 -15.74 -2.24
N ARG A 203 12.80 -16.17 -3.46
CA ARG A 203 11.92 -17.29 -3.78
C ARG A 203 12.60 -18.21 -4.78
N VAL A 204 12.34 -19.50 -4.65
CA VAL A 204 12.86 -20.53 -5.54
C VAL A 204 11.76 -20.91 -6.51
N LEU A 205 12.09 -20.87 -7.80
CA LEU A 205 11.22 -21.27 -8.90
C LEU A 205 11.78 -22.52 -9.58
N ASP A 206 11.11 -23.65 -9.35
CA ASP A 206 11.40 -24.91 -10.02
C ASP A 206 10.54 -25.04 -11.29
N VAL A 207 11.21 -25.19 -12.44
CA VAL A 207 10.60 -25.40 -13.76
C VAL A 207 10.72 -26.87 -14.12
N VAL A 208 9.59 -27.58 -14.18
CA VAL A 208 9.56 -29.02 -14.44
C VAL A 208 9.41 -29.26 -15.94
N VAL A 209 10.49 -29.74 -16.55
CA VAL A 209 10.56 -30.08 -17.97
C VAL A 209 10.47 -31.59 -18.12
N SER A 210 9.47 -32.04 -18.87
CA SER A 210 9.22 -33.47 -19.11
C SER A 210 9.43 -33.83 -20.57
N ASP A 211 9.84 -35.08 -20.79
CA ASP A 211 9.89 -35.69 -22.11
C ASP A 211 8.46 -35.98 -22.61
N THR A 212 8.09 -35.39 -23.74
CA THR A 212 6.81 -35.59 -24.44
C THR A 212 7.02 -36.18 -25.84
N SER A 213 8.17 -36.82 -26.05
CA SER A 213 8.58 -37.40 -27.32
C SER A 213 7.58 -38.43 -27.84
N SER A 214 7.49 -38.49 -29.16
CA SER A 214 6.83 -39.57 -29.89
C SER A 214 7.88 -40.41 -30.63
N ALA A 215 7.50 -41.59 -31.10
CA ALA A 215 8.42 -42.51 -31.80
C ALA A 215 9.18 -41.89 -33.01
N SER A 216 8.68 -40.77 -33.56
CA SER A 216 9.27 -40.06 -34.69
C SER A 216 9.87 -38.68 -34.37
N GLN A 217 9.67 -38.15 -33.16
CA GLN A 217 10.12 -36.80 -32.78
C GLN A 217 10.44 -36.72 -31.30
N GLN A 218 11.65 -36.27 -30.98
CA GLN A 218 12.01 -35.95 -29.60
C GLN A 218 11.56 -34.55 -29.21
N LYS A 219 10.82 -34.46 -28.11
CA LYS A 219 10.16 -33.23 -27.65
C LYS A 219 10.25 -33.10 -26.13
N LEU A 220 10.37 -31.84 -25.69
CA LEU A 220 10.29 -31.46 -24.29
C LEU A 220 9.11 -30.51 -24.12
N SER A 221 8.44 -30.58 -22.97
CA SER A 221 7.42 -29.63 -22.55
C SER A 221 7.69 -29.14 -21.14
N ILE A 222 7.50 -27.85 -20.91
CA ILE A 222 7.28 -27.37 -19.54
C ILE A 222 5.93 -27.92 -19.10
N THR A 223 5.93 -28.61 -17.96
CA THR A 223 4.76 -29.32 -17.44
C THR A 223 4.26 -28.75 -16.11
N ASN A 224 5.14 -28.09 -15.36
CA ASN A 224 4.76 -27.43 -14.12
C ASN A 224 5.75 -26.31 -13.76
N TYR A 225 5.26 -25.32 -13.02
CA TYR A 225 6.04 -24.33 -12.30
C TYR A 225 5.74 -24.47 -10.81
N LEU A 226 6.79 -24.43 -9.98
CA LEU A 226 6.64 -24.48 -8.54
C LEU A 226 7.44 -23.37 -7.89
N LEU A 227 6.75 -22.43 -7.25
CA LEU A 227 7.36 -21.39 -6.44
C LEU A 227 7.33 -21.80 -4.96
N HIS A 228 8.45 -21.65 -4.26
CA HIS A 228 8.59 -22.00 -2.85
C HIS A 228 9.68 -21.16 -2.16
N ASP A 229 9.73 -21.21 -0.83
CA ASP A 229 10.56 -20.29 -0.03
C ASP A 229 11.95 -20.85 0.32
N SER A 230 12.14 -22.17 0.27
CA SER A 230 13.40 -22.78 0.73
C SER A 230 14.17 -23.46 -0.38
N ILE A 231 15.42 -23.03 -0.55
CA ILE A 231 16.42 -23.64 -1.45
C ILE A 231 16.77 -25.08 -1.07
N ALA A 232 16.48 -25.50 0.16
CA ALA A 232 16.78 -26.85 0.64
C ALA A 232 15.78 -27.90 0.15
N ASN A 233 14.62 -27.49 -0.39
CA ASN A 233 13.64 -28.46 -0.86
C ASN A 233 14.13 -29.17 -2.11
N THR A 234 13.93 -30.49 -2.09
CA THR A 234 14.27 -31.38 -3.20
C THR A 234 13.01 -32.19 -3.54
N PRO A 235 12.58 -32.23 -4.80
CA PRO A 235 11.44 -33.06 -5.19
C PRO A 235 11.70 -34.54 -4.85
N VAL A 236 10.74 -35.18 -4.19
CA VAL A 236 10.84 -36.60 -3.81
C VAL A 236 10.64 -37.48 -5.04
N LYS A 237 11.41 -38.56 -5.15
CA LYS A 237 11.16 -39.66 -6.11
C LYS A 237 9.95 -40.45 -5.62
N ASP A 238 8.75 -40.11 -6.07
CA ASP A 238 7.62 -41.00 -5.83
C ASP A 238 7.61 -42.15 -6.84
N SER A 239 7.58 -43.39 -6.33
CA SER A 239 7.40 -44.60 -7.12
C SER A 239 5.92 -44.87 -7.47
N SER A 240 4.99 -44.05 -6.94
CA SER A 240 3.54 -44.27 -6.92
C SER A 240 2.73 -43.23 -7.72
N GLY A 241 3.36 -42.20 -8.29
CA GLY A 241 2.72 -41.17 -9.11
C GLY A 241 1.85 -40.14 -8.37
N THR A 242 1.94 -40.05 -7.05
CA THR A 242 1.35 -39.01 -6.20
C THR A 242 2.33 -37.86 -6.08
N ASN A 243 1.93 -36.65 -6.51
CA ASN A 243 2.76 -35.45 -6.40
C ASN A 243 3.21 -35.26 -4.94
N ALA A 244 4.51 -35.34 -4.69
CA ALA A 244 5.06 -35.07 -3.37
C ALA A 244 4.74 -33.62 -2.97
N THR A 245 4.15 -33.44 -1.80
CA THR A 245 3.82 -32.12 -1.28
C THR A 245 5.09 -31.41 -0.83
N ILE A 246 5.40 -30.30 -1.49
CA ILE A 246 6.39 -29.34 -1.01
C ILE A 246 5.68 -28.48 0.04
N ALA A 247 6.16 -28.48 1.28
CA ALA A 247 5.45 -27.90 2.43
C ALA A 247 5.52 -26.36 2.47
N ASP A 248 6.43 -25.76 1.71
CA ASP A 248 6.77 -24.34 1.72
C ASP A 248 6.51 -23.67 0.38
N LYS A 249 5.43 -24.05 -0.33
CA LYS A 249 5.06 -23.34 -1.55
C LYS A 249 4.85 -21.87 -1.24
N SER A 250 4.87 -21.06 -2.29
CA SER A 250 4.75 -19.62 -2.18
C SER A 250 3.88 -19.10 -3.31
N THR A 251 3.12 -18.04 -3.05
CA THR A 251 2.47 -17.27 -4.12
C THR A 251 3.32 -16.07 -4.54
N GLY A 252 4.27 -15.65 -3.73
CA GLY A 252 5.19 -14.55 -4.03
C GLY A 252 5.72 -13.84 -2.77
N PHE A 253 5.79 -12.51 -2.80
CA PHE A 253 6.48 -11.70 -1.78
C PHE A 253 5.53 -10.75 -1.04
N THR A 254 5.64 -10.68 0.29
CA THR A 254 4.79 -9.80 1.13
C THR A 254 5.64 -8.77 1.88
N ASN A 255 5.38 -7.49 1.59
CA ASN A 255 5.97 -6.36 2.30
C ASN A 255 4.91 -5.68 3.16
N GLN A 256 5.37 -4.93 4.17
CA GLN A 256 4.53 -4.16 5.07
C GLN A 256 4.65 -2.66 4.81
N TYR A 257 3.58 -1.92 5.05
CA TYR A 257 3.55 -0.46 5.16
C TYR A 257 2.87 -0.07 6.47
N GLU A 258 3.66 0.43 7.40
CA GLU A 258 3.21 0.85 8.73
C GLU A 258 2.96 2.37 8.74
N SER A 259 1.81 2.78 9.27
CA SER A 259 1.44 4.19 9.35
C SER A 259 0.56 4.50 10.56
N TYR A 260 0.53 5.76 10.96
CA TYR A 260 -0.13 6.26 12.17
C TYR A 260 -0.86 7.57 11.90
N ASP A 261 -1.82 7.91 12.78
CA ASP A 261 -2.61 9.13 12.65
C ASP A 261 -2.11 10.26 13.57
N LEU A 262 -2.10 11.49 13.07
CA LEU A 262 -1.81 12.70 13.87
C LEU A 262 -3.05 13.60 13.93
N GLN A 263 -3.60 13.79 15.13
CA GLN A 263 -4.71 14.69 15.38
C GLN A 263 -4.30 15.87 16.26
N PHE A 264 -4.76 17.07 15.89
CA PHE A 264 -4.67 18.24 16.75
C PHE A 264 -6.00 19.00 16.81
N SER A 265 -6.29 19.56 17.98
CA SER A 265 -7.57 20.22 18.29
C SER A 265 -7.35 21.57 18.97
N LYS A 266 -8.29 22.49 18.77
CA LYS A 266 -8.26 23.82 19.38
C LYS A 266 -9.26 23.97 20.52
N GLN A 267 -8.77 24.45 21.65
CA GLN A 267 -9.61 24.91 22.77
C GLN A 267 -9.32 26.37 23.08
N VAL A 268 -10.36 27.16 23.34
CA VAL A 268 -10.25 28.54 23.83
C VAL A 268 -10.97 28.66 25.17
N THR A 269 -10.28 29.18 26.17
CA THR A 269 -10.79 29.36 27.52
C THR A 269 -10.54 30.78 28.06
N GLY A 270 -11.05 31.02 29.26
CA GLY A 270 -11.01 32.32 29.91
C GLY A 270 -12.17 33.23 29.53
N ASN A 271 -12.48 34.18 30.41
CA ASN A 271 -13.65 35.05 30.25
C ASN A 271 -13.51 36.10 29.14
N GLN A 272 -12.32 36.24 28.54
CA GLN A 272 -12.06 37.13 27.41
C GLN A 272 -11.57 36.37 26.17
N GLY A 273 -11.60 35.03 26.18
CA GLY A 273 -11.20 34.23 25.03
C GLY A 273 -12.26 34.19 23.94
N SER A 274 -11.89 34.58 22.71
CA SER A 274 -12.79 34.54 21.56
C SER A 274 -12.90 33.12 21.01
N ARG A 275 -14.12 32.56 21.01
CA ARG A 275 -14.42 31.24 20.44
C ARG A 275 -14.61 31.28 18.91
N ASP A 276 -14.75 32.47 18.34
CA ASP A 276 -14.91 32.70 16.91
C ASP A 276 -13.59 33.09 16.22
N LYS A 277 -12.53 33.40 16.99
CA LYS A 277 -11.20 33.63 16.44
C LYS A 277 -10.64 32.35 15.83
N PHE A 278 -10.11 32.48 14.62
CA PHE A 278 -9.30 31.45 13.98
C PHE A 278 -7.83 31.61 14.40
N PHE A 279 -7.17 30.49 14.65
CA PHE A 279 -5.75 30.38 15.00
C PHE A 279 -5.02 29.65 13.88
N LYS A 280 -3.82 30.13 13.53
CA LYS A 280 -2.99 29.59 12.46
C LYS A 280 -2.10 28.48 13.01
N PHE A 281 -2.16 27.32 12.38
CA PHE A 281 -1.31 26.16 12.63
C PHE A 281 -0.44 25.91 11.42
N ASP A 282 0.87 25.78 11.66
CA ASP A 282 1.84 25.38 10.65
C ASP A 282 2.35 23.97 10.98
N ILE A 283 2.31 23.10 9.97
CA ILE A 283 2.67 21.70 10.04
C ILE A 283 3.89 21.50 9.14
N SER A 284 4.90 20.83 9.67
CA SER A 284 6.03 20.31 8.90
C SER A 284 6.17 18.82 9.19
N ILE A 285 6.22 18.01 8.14
CA ILE A 285 6.50 16.57 8.21
C ILE A 285 7.71 16.32 7.34
N THR A 286 8.63 15.49 7.82
CA THR A 286 9.81 15.03 7.06
C THR A 286 9.93 13.52 7.20
N ASN A 287 10.76 12.87 6.36
CA ASN A 287 10.82 11.42 6.28
C ASN A 287 9.46 10.79 5.90
N ALA A 288 8.72 11.44 5.00
CA ALA A 288 7.41 11.01 4.52
C ALA A 288 7.44 10.64 3.03
N LYS A 289 8.60 10.21 2.51
CA LYS A 289 8.78 9.91 1.10
C LYS A 289 7.76 8.87 0.63
N GLY A 290 7.10 9.16 -0.49
CA GLY A 290 6.12 8.26 -1.09
C GLY A 290 4.76 8.20 -0.38
N SER A 291 4.60 8.82 0.80
CA SER A 291 3.30 8.79 1.50
C SER A 291 2.27 9.72 0.87
N GLU A 292 1.01 9.33 0.96
CA GLU A 292 -0.14 10.20 0.76
C GLU A 292 -0.96 10.26 2.05
N ILE A 293 -1.06 11.46 2.63
CA ILE A 293 -1.68 11.68 3.94
C ILE A 293 -3.05 12.31 3.75
N THR A 294 -4.10 11.64 4.21
CA THR A 294 -5.47 12.16 4.08
C THR A 294 -5.78 13.14 5.21
N VAL A 295 -6.27 14.31 4.85
CA VAL A 295 -6.70 15.34 5.80
C VAL A 295 -8.19 15.18 6.09
N LEU A 296 -8.56 15.01 7.35
CA LEU A 296 -9.95 14.94 7.79
C LEU A 296 -10.29 16.00 8.87
N GLY A 297 -11.52 16.50 8.84
CA GLY A 297 -12.14 17.17 9.98
C GLY A 297 -12.96 16.19 10.82
N GLN A 298 -12.68 16.04 12.12
CA GLN A 298 -13.41 15.08 12.98
C GLN A 298 -14.64 15.70 13.65
N GLY A 299 -15.75 14.95 13.77
CA GLY A 299 -16.96 15.34 14.52
C GLY A 299 -17.83 16.41 13.85
N THR A 300 -18.68 17.14 14.62
CA THR A 300 -19.47 18.29 14.10
C THR A 300 -18.60 19.49 13.68
N THR A 301 -17.28 19.32 13.62
CA THR A 301 -16.31 20.36 13.33
C THR A 301 -15.69 20.13 11.96
N PHE A 302 -16.41 20.61 10.97
CA PHE A 302 -16.01 20.61 9.57
C PHE A 302 -14.87 21.60 9.31
N LEU A 303 -13.92 21.22 8.44
CA LEU A 303 -12.94 22.14 7.82
C LEU A 303 -13.62 22.98 6.72
N ALA A 304 -14.71 23.65 7.08
CA ALA A 304 -15.35 24.63 6.21
C ALA A 304 -14.35 25.76 5.88
N ALA A 305 -14.51 26.37 4.71
CA ALA A 305 -13.84 27.63 4.37
C ALA A 305 -14.04 28.65 5.52
N PRO A 306 -12.96 29.09 6.21
CA PRO A 306 -13.06 29.99 7.35
C PRO A 306 -13.65 31.35 6.99
N THR A 307 -14.76 31.73 7.63
CA THR A 307 -15.26 33.10 7.55
C THR A 307 -14.57 33.97 8.60
N LYS A 308 -13.97 35.10 8.17
CA LYS A 308 -13.23 35.99 9.07
C LYS A 308 -14.13 36.58 10.15
N SER A 309 -13.75 36.39 11.42
CA SER A 309 -14.37 37.07 12.55
C SER A 309 -13.73 38.44 12.78
N THR A 310 -14.40 39.34 13.50
CA THR A 310 -13.84 40.63 13.93
C THR A 310 -12.61 40.50 14.84
N THR A 311 -12.40 39.32 15.44
CA THR A 311 -11.26 39.02 16.32
C THR A 311 -10.11 38.30 15.60
N THR A 312 -10.30 37.96 14.32
CA THR A 312 -9.32 37.28 13.49
C THR A 312 -8.50 38.30 12.70
N SER A 313 -7.18 38.29 12.88
CA SER A 313 -6.23 39.19 12.20
C SER A 313 -5.84 38.72 10.80
N TYR A 314 -6.03 37.44 10.49
CA TYR A 314 -5.68 36.85 9.20
C TYR A 314 -6.66 37.27 8.10
N GLU A 315 -6.17 37.37 6.86
CA GLU A 315 -7.03 37.65 5.71
C GLU A 315 -7.89 36.43 5.36
N GLU A 316 -9.15 36.69 5.01
CA GLU A 316 -10.12 35.62 4.70
C GLU A 316 -9.68 34.81 3.48
N THR A 317 -9.04 35.45 2.51
CA THR A 317 -8.47 34.79 1.34
C THR A 317 -7.39 33.78 1.71
N ASP A 318 -6.53 34.11 2.68
CA ASP A 318 -5.42 33.26 3.09
C ASP A 318 -5.93 32.09 3.92
N MET A 319 -6.89 32.34 4.79
CA MET A 319 -7.53 31.28 5.57
C MET A 319 -8.31 30.31 4.69
N ASN A 320 -9.05 30.84 3.71
CA ASN A 320 -9.76 30.01 2.74
C ASN A 320 -8.76 29.18 1.94
N ALA A 321 -7.74 29.79 1.33
CA ALA A 321 -6.74 29.06 0.56
C ALA A 321 -6.06 27.93 1.35
N ALA A 322 -5.77 28.15 2.63
CA ALA A 322 -5.16 27.12 3.49
C ALA A 322 -6.14 26.02 3.95
N ASN A 323 -7.45 26.27 3.92
CA ASN A 323 -8.49 25.33 4.37
C ASN A 323 -9.38 24.77 3.24
N THR A 324 -9.19 25.21 1.99
CA THR A 324 -9.85 24.66 0.79
C THR A 324 -8.95 23.66 0.05
N LYS A 325 -9.55 22.62 -0.52
CA LYS A 325 -8.90 21.68 -1.42
C LYS A 325 -8.57 22.38 -2.75
N ASP A 326 -7.66 21.81 -3.53
CA ASP A 326 -7.22 22.34 -4.83
C ASP A 326 -8.36 22.53 -5.86
N ASP A 327 -9.52 21.89 -5.65
CA ASP A 327 -10.74 22.04 -6.45
C ASP A 327 -11.75 23.07 -5.89
N ASN A 328 -11.32 23.89 -4.91
CA ASN A 328 -12.14 24.90 -4.23
C ASN A 328 -13.31 24.30 -3.41
N THR A 329 -13.22 23.02 -3.03
CA THR A 329 -14.07 22.40 -2.00
C THR A 329 -13.36 22.40 -0.64
N THR A 330 -13.95 21.79 0.39
CA THR A 330 -13.31 21.70 1.71
C THR A 330 -12.09 20.79 1.71
N ARG A 331 -11.08 21.05 2.54
CA ARG A 331 -9.89 20.16 2.67
C ARG A 331 -10.17 18.78 3.24
N ASP A 332 -11.39 18.53 3.69
CA ASP A 332 -11.83 17.21 4.13
C ASP A 332 -11.73 16.20 2.97
N GLY A 333 -10.90 15.17 3.16
CA GLY A 333 -10.55 14.17 2.15
C GLY A 333 -9.44 14.58 1.17
N GLN A 334 -8.78 15.73 1.34
CA GLN A 334 -7.61 16.08 0.51
C GLN A 334 -6.40 15.21 0.89
N GLN A 335 -5.62 14.79 -0.11
CA GLN A 335 -4.31 14.17 0.11
C GLN A 335 -3.21 15.22 0.18
N LEU A 336 -2.36 15.11 1.20
CA LEU A 336 -1.05 15.77 1.24
C LEU A 336 -0.01 14.80 0.70
N THR A 337 0.67 15.19 -0.37
CA THR A 337 1.73 14.39 -1.00
C THR A 337 3.08 14.95 -0.59
N ALA A 338 4.01 14.07 -0.21
CA ALA A 338 5.38 14.46 0.05
C ALA A 338 6.12 14.88 -1.22
N ASP A 339 7.03 15.84 -1.08
CA ASP A 339 7.97 16.18 -2.14
C ASP A 339 9.00 15.04 -2.38
N ALA A 340 9.91 15.25 -3.34
CA ALA A 340 10.92 14.25 -3.71
C ALA A 340 11.88 13.87 -2.54
N ASP A 341 12.03 14.77 -1.57
CA ASP A 341 12.86 14.64 -0.39
C ASP A 341 12.08 14.08 0.81
N GLY A 342 10.77 13.85 0.65
CA GLY A 342 9.90 13.34 1.69
C GLY A 342 9.42 14.40 2.67
N ASN A 343 9.38 15.67 2.28
CA ASN A 343 8.85 16.76 3.10
C ASN A 343 7.42 17.11 2.72
N ILE A 344 6.64 17.48 3.74
CA ILE A 344 5.29 18.04 3.60
C ILE A 344 5.23 19.29 4.47
N THR A 345 4.63 20.34 3.94
CA THR A 345 4.23 21.51 4.71
C THR A 345 2.77 21.80 4.47
N ALA A 346 2.06 22.16 5.53
CA ALA A 346 0.65 22.53 5.44
C ALA A 346 0.34 23.60 6.49
N THR A 347 -0.61 24.47 6.17
CA THR A 347 -1.16 25.44 7.11
C THR A 347 -2.64 25.15 7.29
N PHE A 348 -3.13 25.34 8.52
CA PHE A 348 -4.55 25.25 8.84
C PHE A 348 -4.97 26.43 9.70
N TYR A 349 -6.17 26.92 9.47
CA TYR A 349 -6.83 27.88 10.35
C TYR A 349 -8.01 27.21 11.02
N ILE A 350 -7.94 27.02 12.34
CA ILE A 350 -9.03 26.41 13.10
C ILE A 350 -9.42 27.28 14.30
N ARG A 351 -10.70 27.22 14.68
CA ARG A 351 -11.27 27.94 15.84
C ARG A 351 -11.61 26.98 16.98
N ASN A 352 -12.07 27.54 18.10
CA ASN A 352 -12.46 26.76 19.27
C ASN A 352 -13.40 25.59 18.92
N GLY A 353 -13.05 24.40 19.41
CA GLY A 353 -13.79 23.17 19.22
C GLY A 353 -13.47 22.43 17.92
N GLN A 354 -12.78 23.05 16.96
CA GLN A 354 -12.37 22.38 15.73
C GLN A 354 -11.12 21.52 15.90
N SER A 355 -10.98 20.53 15.02
CA SER A 355 -9.84 19.61 14.97
C SER A 355 -9.46 19.28 13.53
N VAL A 356 -8.22 18.86 13.35
CA VAL A 356 -7.67 18.29 12.11
C VAL A 356 -7.09 16.93 12.45
N LYS A 357 -7.38 15.94 11.62
CA LYS A 357 -6.75 14.61 11.66
C LYS A 357 -6.00 14.39 10.34
N LEU A 358 -4.73 14.07 10.44
CA LEU A 358 -3.89 13.65 9.33
C LEU A 358 -3.78 12.12 9.41
N LEU A 359 -4.35 11.42 8.43
CA LEU A 359 -4.38 9.97 8.37
C LEU A 359 -3.18 9.42 7.61
N GLY A 360 -2.58 8.37 8.14
CA GLY A 360 -1.59 7.56 7.42
C GLY A 360 -0.21 8.21 7.28
N LEU A 361 0.27 8.90 8.32
CA LEU A 361 1.68 9.31 8.40
C LEU A 361 2.54 8.05 8.46
N PRO A 362 3.55 7.87 7.60
CA PRO A 362 4.37 6.66 7.65
C PRO A 362 5.10 6.54 8.99
N ALA A 363 5.24 5.33 9.50
CA ALA A 363 5.99 5.07 10.73
C ALA A 363 7.40 5.66 10.65
N GLY A 364 7.82 6.37 11.69
CA GLY A 364 9.09 7.11 11.74
C GLY A 364 9.09 8.45 10.99
N ALA A 365 7.96 8.91 10.43
CA ALA A 365 7.83 10.27 9.94
C ALA A 365 8.01 11.26 11.08
N LYS A 366 8.89 12.24 10.87
CA LYS A 366 9.13 13.30 11.85
C LYS A 366 8.14 14.42 11.64
N TYR A 367 7.67 15.03 12.71
CA TYR A 367 6.67 16.10 12.60
C TYR A 367 6.90 17.24 13.57
N THR A 368 6.40 18.41 13.16
CA THR A 368 6.21 19.59 14.00
C THR A 368 4.84 20.18 13.69
N VAL A 369 4.07 20.46 14.74
CA VAL A 369 2.82 21.25 14.65
C VAL A 369 2.98 22.45 15.56
N THR A 370 2.91 23.66 15.02
CA THR A 370 3.04 24.90 15.80
C THR A 370 1.86 25.81 15.54
N GLU A 371 1.26 26.34 16.60
CA GLU A 371 0.30 27.43 16.55
C GLU A 371 1.02 28.78 16.59
N THR A 372 0.67 29.70 15.70
CA THR A 372 1.19 31.08 15.75
C THR A 372 0.82 31.75 17.06
N GLU A 373 1.80 32.35 17.73
CA GLU A 373 1.58 33.07 18.98
C GLU A 373 0.62 34.24 18.80
N GLU A 374 -0.24 34.41 19.79
CA GLU A 374 -1.25 35.44 19.87
C GLU A 374 -1.24 36.02 21.29
N ASP A 375 -2.01 37.07 21.53
CA ASP A 375 -2.21 37.63 22.87
C ASP A 375 -3.09 36.70 23.75
N TYR A 376 -2.67 35.47 23.94
CA TYR A 376 -3.27 34.43 24.75
C TYR A 376 -2.15 33.73 25.52
N THR A 377 -2.47 33.08 26.63
CA THR A 377 -1.56 32.14 27.28
C THR A 377 -1.76 30.76 26.65
N PRO A 378 -0.79 30.23 25.89
CA PRO A 378 -0.91 28.93 25.23
C PRO A 378 -0.54 27.79 26.19
N SER A 379 -1.12 26.63 25.92
CA SER A 379 -0.76 25.35 26.55
C SER A 379 -1.11 24.22 25.59
N VAL A 380 -0.32 23.14 25.61
CA VAL A 380 -0.62 21.93 24.83
C VAL A 380 -0.65 20.73 25.76
N ASN A 381 -1.66 19.89 25.58
CA ASN A 381 -1.68 18.53 26.11
C ASN A 381 -1.59 17.57 24.93
N ALA A 382 -0.62 16.67 24.93
CA ALA A 382 -0.39 15.73 23.83
C ALA A 382 -0.13 14.33 24.35
N THR A 383 -0.58 13.34 23.59
CA THR A 383 -0.43 11.91 23.90
C THR A 383 -0.16 11.14 22.62
N GLU A 384 0.77 10.20 22.68
CA GLU A 384 1.02 9.22 21.62
C GLU A 384 0.75 7.82 22.16
N ALA A 385 -0.01 7.03 21.41
CA ALA A 385 -0.28 5.65 21.76
C ALA A 385 1.02 4.83 21.83
N ASN A 386 1.13 3.92 22.80
CA ASN A 386 2.19 2.91 22.92
C ASN A 386 3.64 3.39 23.16
N THR A 387 3.96 4.67 23.03
CA THR A 387 5.36 5.18 23.14
C THR A 387 5.56 6.34 24.11
N GLY A 388 4.49 7.04 24.51
CA GLY A 388 4.46 7.85 25.73
C GLY A 388 5.58 8.89 25.91
N ASP A 389 5.85 9.76 24.92
CA ASP A 389 5.84 11.21 25.13
C ASP A 389 6.05 11.99 23.82
N VAL A 390 5.09 12.86 23.51
CA VAL A 390 5.22 13.86 22.44
C VAL A 390 5.85 15.10 23.05
N ALA A 391 6.95 15.61 22.49
CA ALA A 391 7.59 16.79 23.03
C ALA A 391 6.75 18.05 22.77
N VAL A 392 6.40 18.76 23.84
CA VAL A 392 5.82 20.12 23.77
C VAL A 392 6.96 21.12 23.71
N ASN A 393 6.88 22.09 22.81
CA ASN A 393 7.92 23.11 22.65
C ASN A 393 7.99 24.07 23.86
N GLY A 394 9.10 24.80 23.99
CA GLY A 394 9.32 25.69 25.15
C GLY A 394 8.32 26.84 25.30
N ASN A 395 7.60 27.18 24.23
CA ASN A 395 6.60 28.25 24.21
C ASN A 395 5.18 27.70 24.46
N ASN A 396 5.03 26.40 24.66
CA ASN A 396 3.77 25.68 24.86
C ASN A 396 2.71 25.96 23.78
N ASN A 397 3.16 26.24 22.56
CA ASN A 397 2.32 26.48 21.39
C ASN A 397 2.62 25.48 20.26
N GLY A 398 3.36 24.41 20.53
CA GLY A 398 3.71 23.43 19.51
C GLY A 398 4.05 22.06 20.09
N ILE A 399 3.92 21.05 19.25
CA ILE A 399 4.37 19.69 19.49
C ILE A 399 5.33 19.25 18.40
N THR A 400 6.25 18.34 18.74
CA THR A 400 7.20 17.82 17.78
C THR A 400 7.74 16.44 18.18
N ASP A 401 8.05 15.62 17.18
CA ASP A 401 9.01 14.53 17.29
C ASP A 401 9.94 14.55 16.07
N GLN A 402 11.15 15.08 16.29
CA GLN A 402 12.21 15.12 15.28
C GLN A 402 13.28 14.05 15.51
N ASP A 403 13.21 13.31 16.62
CA ASP A 403 14.24 12.37 17.02
C ASP A 403 13.90 10.99 16.49
N THR A 404 12.69 10.50 16.84
CA THR A 404 12.27 9.16 16.47
C THR A 404 11.15 9.13 15.43
N GLY A 405 10.42 10.23 15.30
CA GLY A 405 9.21 10.29 14.48
C GLY A 405 8.06 9.49 15.06
N ILE A 406 6.90 9.60 14.42
CA ILE A 406 5.64 9.01 14.89
C ILE A 406 5.73 7.47 14.94
N LYS A 407 5.32 6.88 16.07
CA LYS A 407 5.30 5.43 16.32
C LYS A 407 3.95 4.95 16.86
N GLY A 408 2.97 5.83 16.88
CA GLY A 408 1.64 5.58 17.40
C GLY A 408 0.72 6.73 17.08
N ASP A 409 -0.58 6.47 17.15
CA ASP A 409 -1.59 7.51 16.99
C ASP A 409 -1.37 8.62 18.01
N THR A 410 -1.22 9.84 17.50
CA THR A 410 -0.91 11.03 18.27
C THR A 410 -2.10 11.97 18.32
N ASN A 411 -2.47 12.41 19.52
CA ASN A 411 -3.53 13.38 19.75
C ASN A 411 -2.99 14.57 20.54
N ALA A 412 -3.32 15.79 20.11
CA ALA A 412 -2.94 17.02 20.80
C ALA A 412 -4.11 18.00 20.94
N THR A 413 -4.18 18.68 22.09
CA THR A 413 -5.12 19.76 22.35
C THR A 413 -4.37 21.04 22.68
N PHE A 414 -4.51 22.03 21.80
CA PHE A 414 -3.92 23.35 21.93
C PHE A 414 -4.92 24.30 22.59
N THR A 415 -4.65 24.67 23.84
CA THR A 415 -5.51 25.51 24.66
C THR A 415 -4.97 26.93 24.77
N ASN A 416 -5.75 27.89 24.27
CA ASN A 416 -5.48 29.32 24.43
C ASN A 416 -6.38 29.92 25.49
N THR A 417 -5.77 30.47 26.54
CA THR A 417 -6.49 31.11 27.65
C THR A 417 -6.32 32.62 27.60
N ARG A 418 -7.43 33.37 27.64
CA ARG A 418 -7.39 34.82 27.86
C ARG A 418 -8.37 35.22 28.96
N ASN A 419 -7.82 35.72 30.06
CA ASN A 419 -8.58 36.24 31.19
C ASN A 419 -8.45 37.77 31.25
N GLY A 420 -9.53 38.44 31.63
CA GLY A 420 -9.50 39.88 31.89
C GLY A 420 -10.28 40.22 33.15
N ASN A 421 -9.80 41.24 33.86
CA ASN A 421 -10.53 41.83 34.96
C ASN A 421 -11.62 42.70 34.34
N ILE A 422 -12.88 42.27 34.45
CA ILE A 422 -14.01 43.09 34.01
C ILE A 422 -14.05 44.30 34.95
N PRO A 423 -13.79 45.54 34.48
CA PRO A 423 -13.90 46.70 35.35
C PRO A 423 -15.36 46.79 35.77
N THR A 424 -15.64 46.60 37.06
CA THR A 424 -16.94 46.95 37.62
C THR A 424 -17.00 48.47 37.66
N GLY A 425 -17.27 49.07 36.50
CA GLY A 425 -17.54 50.49 36.37
C GLY A 425 -18.67 50.82 37.33
N VAL A 426 -18.40 51.79 38.22
CA VAL A 426 -19.43 52.45 39.03
C VAL A 426 -20.65 52.70 38.15
N ILE A 427 -21.78 52.10 38.52
CA ILE A 427 -23.08 52.52 38.04
C ILE A 427 -23.26 53.92 38.62
N SER A 428 -22.80 54.95 37.91
CA SER A 428 -23.16 56.32 38.24
C SER A 428 -24.62 56.49 37.84
N THR A 429 -25.50 56.24 38.81
CA THR A 429 -26.92 56.60 38.72
C THR A 429 -26.99 58.09 38.38
N VAL A 430 -27.41 58.42 37.17
CA VAL A 430 -27.76 59.79 36.79
C VAL A 430 -28.80 60.31 37.78
N ALA A 431 -28.50 61.48 38.35
CA ALA A 431 -29.16 62.08 39.50
C ALA A 431 -30.66 62.36 39.31
N GLY A 432 -31.44 62.18 40.38
CA GLY A 432 -32.86 62.51 40.39
C GLY A 432 -33.58 62.28 41.71
N SER A 433 -33.12 62.95 42.78
CA SER A 433 -33.83 63.26 44.04
C SER A 433 -34.12 62.15 45.08
N ALA A 434 -33.90 62.59 46.33
CA ALA A 434 -34.46 62.09 47.59
C ALA A 434 -33.82 60.84 48.23
N GLY A 435 -32.80 61.12 49.06
CA GLY A 435 -32.64 60.57 50.41
C GLY A 435 -32.36 59.08 50.54
N ILE A 436 -31.21 58.73 51.11
CA ILE A 436 -31.14 58.05 52.41
C ILE A 436 -29.67 57.91 52.81
N ALA A 437 -29.48 58.08 54.12
CA ALA A 437 -28.25 58.10 54.87
C ALA A 437 -27.39 56.84 54.73
N ALA A 438 -26.11 57.03 55.00
CA ALA A 438 -25.10 56.00 55.21
C ALA A 438 -25.55 54.90 56.18
N VAL A 439 -25.41 53.63 55.78
CA VAL A 439 -25.04 52.51 56.66
C VAL A 439 -24.26 51.49 55.83
N GLY A 440 -23.00 51.25 56.21
CA GLY A 440 -22.20 50.14 55.71
C GLY A 440 -22.55 48.83 56.40
N LEU A 441 -21.96 47.74 55.89
CA LEU A 441 -21.95 46.38 56.46
C LEU A 441 -23.30 45.65 56.46
N VAL A 442 -23.40 44.60 55.65
CA VAL A 442 -23.38 43.19 56.07
C VAL A 442 -23.96 42.34 54.93
N GLY A 443 -23.08 41.72 54.16
CA GLY A 443 -23.40 40.46 53.49
C GLY A 443 -23.22 39.33 54.50
N VAL A 444 -24.29 38.90 55.15
CA VAL A 444 -24.48 37.58 55.77
C VAL A 444 -26.00 37.38 55.84
N ILE A 445 -26.49 36.16 55.61
CA ILE A 445 -27.90 35.70 55.61
C ILE A 445 -28.56 35.69 54.22
N PHE A 446 -28.06 34.86 53.29
CA PHE A 446 -28.93 34.21 52.28
C PHE A 446 -28.48 32.78 51.95
N GLY A 447 -27.83 32.11 52.89
CA GLY A 447 -27.25 30.77 52.69
C GLY A 447 -27.52 29.78 53.81
N VAL A 448 -28.69 29.82 54.47
CA VAL A 448 -29.03 28.80 55.49
C VAL A 448 -30.47 28.23 55.44
N ILE A 449 -31.48 28.82 54.79
CA ILE A 449 -32.85 28.32 54.99
C ILE A 449 -33.60 28.16 53.66
N CYS A 450 -34.11 26.93 53.45
CA CYS A 450 -34.90 26.40 52.32
C CYS A 450 -34.05 25.93 51.12
N VAL A 451 -33.93 24.65 50.77
CA VAL A 451 -34.91 23.56 50.84
C VAL A 451 -34.20 22.22 51.01
N LYS A 452 -34.24 21.68 52.25
CA LYS A 452 -34.31 20.23 52.47
C LYS A 452 -35.75 19.81 52.15
N LYS A 453 -35.91 18.73 51.37
CA LYS A 453 -36.90 17.64 51.53
C LYS A 453 -38.30 18.07 52.05
N LYS A 454 -39.41 17.80 51.36
CA LYS A 454 -39.86 16.46 50.96
C LYS A 454 -41.19 16.57 50.20
N LYS A 455 -41.36 15.61 49.30
CA LYS A 455 -42.60 15.14 48.67
C LYS A 455 -43.35 14.23 49.67
N SER A 456 -44.66 14.42 49.84
CA SER A 456 -45.71 13.47 50.28
C SER A 456 -46.99 14.29 50.55
N GLU A 457 -47.99 14.24 49.67
CA GLU A 457 -49.16 13.32 49.68
C GLU A 457 -50.36 13.90 50.44
N GLU A 458 -51.40 14.19 49.66
CA GLU A 458 -52.85 13.98 49.83
C GLU A 458 -53.44 14.60 48.53
N GLU A 459 -54.02 13.87 47.57
CA GLU A 459 -54.70 12.55 47.57
C GLU A 459 -53.88 11.35 47.09
#